data_AF-A0A2G2A2S6-F1
#
_entry.id   AF-A0A2G2A2S6-F1
#
_cell.length_a   1.000
_cell.length_b   1.000
_cell.length_c   1.000
_cell.angle_alpha   90.00
_cell.angle_beta   90.00
_cell.angle_gamma   90.00
#
_symmetry.space_group_name_H-M   'P 1'
#
loop_
_entity.id
_entity.type
_entity.pdbx_description
1 polymer ?
#
loop_
_entity_poly.entity_id
_entity_poly.type
_entity_poly.pdbx_seq_one_letter_code
_entity_poly.pdbx_strand_id
1 'polypeptide(L)'
;MSTIETSSPLHERLLAAAGDRTYRRVGELTGTHPETVRRYLQGQSPSVEFISALCSALAINGQWLLTGDGPMRAADAKHHALRHADPGELLAAIAGTLDTLGERLDRLELFVQYLEVRFRGQNQTQGLHEFAAGVVDGSESTAERTQADERARSIGDALAKRPSQAAG
;
A
#
# COMPACT_ATOMS: atom_id res chain seq x y z
N MET A 1 -35.72 -49.46 -9.54
CA MET A 1 -36.50 -48.24 -9.21
C MET A 1 -35.52 -47.25 -8.62
N SER A 2 -34.90 -46.44 -9.48
CA SER A 2 -33.88 -45.48 -9.07
C SER A 2 -34.55 -44.27 -8.42
N THR A 3 -34.19 -44.01 -7.18
CA THR A 3 -34.49 -42.78 -6.44
C THR A 3 -33.91 -41.61 -7.22
N ILE A 4 -34.77 -40.85 -7.90
CA ILE A 4 -34.43 -39.51 -8.37
C ILE A 4 -34.38 -38.66 -7.10
N GLU A 5 -33.24 -38.70 -6.40
CA GLU A 5 -32.93 -37.73 -5.38
C GLU A 5 -32.92 -36.36 -6.07
N THR A 6 -33.78 -35.47 -5.61
CA THR A 6 -33.93 -34.10 -6.12
C THR A 6 -32.68 -33.31 -5.71
N SER A 7 -31.54 -33.56 -6.35
CA SER A 7 -30.33 -32.77 -6.16
C SER A 7 -30.62 -31.32 -6.56
N SER A 8 -30.27 -30.39 -5.68
CA SER A 8 -30.32 -28.97 -5.99
C SER A 8 -29.52 -28.69 -7.27
N PRO A 9 -30.00 -27.83 -8.19
CA PRO A 9 -29.28 -27.50 -9.42
C PRO A 9 -27.89 -26.91 -9.16
N LEU A 10 -27.67 -26.29 -7.99
CA LEU A 10 -26.35 -25.85 -7.54
C LEU A 10 -25.41 -27.04 -7.26
N HIS A 11 -25.93 -28.10 -6.66
CA HIS A 11 -25.14 -29.30 -6.33
C HIS A 11 -24.66 -30.03 -7.58
N GLU A 12 -25.52 -30.14 -8.59
CA GLU A 12 -25.14 -30.71 -9.89
C GLU A 12 -23.98 -29.94 -10.52
N ARG A 13 -24.03 -28.60 -10.46
CA ARG A 13 -22.94 -27.74 -10.95
C ARG A 13 -21.69 -27.82 -10.09
N LEU A 14 -21.80 -27.97 -8.77
CA LEU A 14 -20.66 -28.21 -7.88
C LEU A 14 -19.97 -29.56 -8.18
N LEU A 15 -20.75 -30.60 -8.47
CA LEU A 15 -20.21 -31.89 -8.89
C LEU A 15 -19.53 -31.79 -10.26
N ALA A 16 -20.18 -31.14 -11.23
CA ALA A 16 -19.58 -30.86 -12.54
C ALA A 16 -18.29 -30.02 -12.43
N ALA A 17 -18.27 -29.05 -11.52
CA ALA A 17 -17.11 -28.23 -11.20
C ALA A 17 -15.94 -29.02 -10.61
N ALA A 18 -16.23 -29.90 -9.65
CA ALA A 18 -15.23 -30.77 -9.03
C ALA A 18 -14.64 -31.77 -10.04
N GLY A 19 -15.48 -32.30 -10.94
CA GLY A 19 -15.12 -33.37 -11.88
C GLY A 19 -14.72 -34.63 -11.12
N ASP A 20 -13.68 -35.32 -11.60
CA ASP A 20 -13.19 -36.58 -11.00
C ASP A 20 -12.26 -36.38 -9.78
N ARG A 21 -12.20 -35.17 -9.22
CA ARG A 21 -11.32 -34.87 -8.08
C ARG A 21 -11.85 -35.53 -6.82
N THR A 22 -10.94 -36.15 -6.06
CA THR A 22 -11.28 -36.69 -4.75
C THR A 22 -11.64 -35.57 -3.76
N TYR A 23 -12.49 -35.86 -2.78
CA TYR A 23 -12.87 -34.89 -1.74
C TYR A 23 -11.66 -34.33 -0.99
N ARG A 24 -10.63 -35.15 -0.79
CA ARG A 24 -9.36 -34.73 -0.20
C ARG A 24 -8.68 -33.67 -1.06
N ARG A 25 -8.60 -33.89 -2.37
CA ARG A 25 -7.96 -32.94 -3.29
C ARG A 25 -8.70 -31.61 -3.34
N VAL A 26 -10.03 -31.65 -3.38
CA VAL A 26 -10.85 -30.44 -3.33
C VAL A 26 -10.64 -29.71 -2.00
N GLY A 27 -10.58 -30.43 -0.88
CA GLY A 27 -10.30 -29.85 0.43
C GLY A 27 -8.94 -29.17 0.53
N GLU A 28 -7.90 -29.78 -0.05
CA GLU A 28 -6.56 -29.16 -0.14
C GLU A 28 -6.58 -27.86 -0.96
N LEU A 29 -7.34 -27.83 -2.06
CA LEU A 29 -7.44 -26.66 -2.93
C LEU A 29 -8.22 -25.51 -2.27
N THR A 30 -9.27 -25.82 -1.51
CA THR A 30 -10.14 -24.81 -0.89
C THR A 30 -9.78 -24.52 0.58
N GLY A 31 -8.77 -25.18 1.15
CA GLY A 31 -8.46 -25.09 2.57
C GLY A 31 -9.57 -25.61 3.49
N THR A 32 -10.46 -26.46 2.98
CA THR A 32 -11.62 -26.99 3.69
C THR A 32 -11.41 -28.46 4.06
N HIS A 33 -11.87 -28.89 5.23
CA HIS A 33 -11.72 -30.29 5.65
C HIS A 33 -12.43 -31.25 4.67
N PRO A 34 -11.83 -32.40 4.27
CA PRO A 34 -12.40 -33.31 3.26
C PRO A 34 -13.81 -33.82 3.60
N GLU A 35 -14.11 -34.04 4.88
CA GLU A 35 -15.46 -34.44 5.31
C GLU A 35 -16.49 -33.31 5.10
N THR A 36 -16.11 -32.06 5.30
CA THR A 36 -16.97 -30.91 5.02
C THR A 36 -17.23 -30.79 3.52
N VAL A 37 -16.20 -30.99 2.69
CA VAL A 37 -16.34 -31.03 1.23
C VAL A 37 -17.29 -32.14 0.80
N ARG A 38 -17.16 -33.36 1.36
CA ARG A 38 -18.09 -34.46 1.10
C ARG A 38 -19.53 -34.06 1.40
N ARG A 39 -19.78 -33.48 2.58
CA ARG A 39 -21.12 -33.00 2.97
C ARG A 39 -21.66 -31.94 2.01
N TYR A 40 -20.83 -30.98 1.61
CA TYR A 40 -21.21 -29.96 0.64
C TYR A 40 -21.49 -30.51 -0.74
N LEU A 41 -20.78 -31.53 -1.21
CA LEU A 41 -21.05 -32.13 -2.53
C LEU A 41 -22.24 -33.10 -2.52
N GLN A 42 -22.67 -33.57 -1.35
CA GLN A 42 -23.78 -34.53 -1.19
C GLN A 42 -25.13 -33.89 -0.86
N GLY A 43 -25.25 -32.57 -0.89
CA GLY A 43 -26.55 -31.89 -0.72
C GLY A 43 -26.60 -30.86 0.40
N GLN A 44 -25.60 -30.77 1.27
CA GLN A 44 -25.59 -29.71 2.28
C GLN A 44 -25.30 -28.35 1.63
N SER A 45 -25.98 -27.30 2.11
CA SER A 45 -25.71 -25.91 1.72
C SER A 45 -24.24 -25.52 2.01
N PRO A 46 -23.45 -25.21 0.98
CA PRO A 46 -22.07 -24.75 1.13
C PRO A 46 -22.00 -23.31 1.63
N SER A 47 -20.87 -22.94 2.24
CA SER A 47 -20.60 -21.55 2.61
C SER A 47 -20.10 -20.72 1.42
N VAL A 48 -20.21 -19.39 1.53
CA VAL A 48 -19.72 -18.46 0.49
C VAL A 48 -18.20 -18.49 0.38
N GLU A 49 -17.50 -18.72 1.49
CA GLU A 49 -16.04 -18.87 1.55
C GLU A 49 -15.61 -20.12 0.79
N PHE A 50 -16.32 -21.24 0.95
CA PHE A 50 -16.04 -22.45 0.19
C PHE A 50 -16.28 -22.25 -1.31
N ILE A 51 -17.40 -21.64 -1.69
CA ILE A 51 -17.73 -21.37 -3.09
C ILE A 51 -16.67 -20.47 -3.72
N SER A 52 -16.31 -19.37 -3.07
CA SER A 52 -15.30 -18.43 -3.58
C SER A 52 -13.93 -19.09 -3.71
N ALA A 53 -13.49 -19.84 -2.69
CA ALA A 53 -12.23 -20.59 -2.74
C ALA A 53 -12.21 -21.63 -3.88
N LEU A 54 -13.32 -22.34 -4.09
CA LEU A 54 -13.46 -23.32 -5.18
C LEU A 54 -13.38 -22.64 -6.56
N CYS A 55 -14.10 -21.53 -6.73
CA CYS A 55 -14.10 -20.75 -7.97
C CYS A 55 -12.70 -20.23 -8.30
N SER A 56 -11.99 -19.69 -7.30
CA SER A 56 -10.61 -19.22 -7.46
C SER A 56 -9.64 -20.36 -7.77
N ALA A 57 -9.72 -21.48 -7.05
CA ALA A 57 -8.79 -22.60 -7.20
C ALA A 57 -8.95 -23.36 -8.53
N LEU A 58 -10.17 -23.42 -9.08
CA LEU A 58 -10.48 -24.14 -10.31
C LEU A 58 -10.69 -23.24 -11.53
N ALA A 59 -10.52 -21.93 -11.37
CA ALA A 59 -10.80 -20.90 -12.38
C ALA A 59 -12.22 -21.05 -12.98
N ILE A 60 -13.21 -21.22 -12.09
CA ILE A 60 -14.62 -21.41 -12.45
C ILE A 60 -15.34 -20.06 -12.37
N ASN A 61 -16.23 -19.83 -13.31
CA ASN A 61 -17.12 -18.68 -13.31
C ASN A 61 -18.17 -18.83 -12.20
N GLY A 62 -18.14 -17.92 -11.21
CA GLY A 62 -19.08 -17.93 -10.10
C GLY A 62 -20.54 -17.75 -10.53
N GLN A 63 -20.80 -16.98 -11.59
CA GLN A 63 -22.16 -16.79 -12.11
C GLN A 63 -22.72 -18.10 -12.65
N TRP A 64 -21.95 -18.81 -13.48
CA TRP A 64 -22.34 -20.13 -13.96
C TRP A 64 -22.59 -21.10 -12.79
N LEU A 65 -21.73 -21.12 -11.78
CA LEU A 65 -21.90 -22.01 -10.64
C LEU A 65 -23.21 -21.74 -9.88
N LEU A 66 -23.53 -20.47 -9.65
CA LEU A 66 -24.69 -20.07 -8.84
C LEU A 66 -26.00 -20.15 -9.65
N THR A 67 -26.04 -19.59 -10.85
CA THR A 67 -27.28 -19.44 -11.63
C THR A 67 -27.40 -20.49 -12.75
N GLY A 68 -26.29 -21.02 -13.24
CA GLY A 68 -26.23 -21.89 -14.41
C GLY A 68 -25.99 -21.15 -15.72
N ASP A 69 -25.85 -19.82 -15.68
CA ASP A 69 -25.75 -19.00 -16.89
C ASP A 69 -24.31 -18.77 -17.33
N GLY A 70 -24.11 -18.79 -18.65
CA GLY A 70 -22.82 -18.51 -19.27
C GLY A 70 -21.86 -19.71 -19.21
N PRO A 71 -20.58 -19.49 -19.53
CA PRO A 71 -19.60 -20.57 -19.58
C PRO A 71 -19.09 -20.92 -18.18
N MET A 72 -18.78 -22.21 -17.99
CA MET A 72 -18.24 -22.76 -16.74
C MET A 72 -16.87 -22.17 -16.37
N ARG A 73 -15.99 -21.93 -17.36
CA ARG A 73 -14.64 -21.42 -17.11
C ARG A 73 -14.63 -19.90 -17.01
N ALA A 74 -13.91 -19.38 -16.03
CA ALA A 74 -13.76 -17.93 -15.83
C ALA A 74 -13.08 -17.24 -17.02
N ALA A 75 -12.13 -17.91 -17.69
CA ALA A 75 -11.45 -17.38 -18.87
C ALA A 75 -12.43 -17.13 -20.04
N ASP A 76 -13.42 -18.00 -20.20
CA ASP A 76 -14.40 -17.93 -21.29
C ASP A 76 -15.49 -16.90 -20.99
N ALA A 77 -15.73 -16.58 -19.71
CA ALA A 77 -16.77 -15.65 -19.29
C ALA A 77 -16.58 -14.26 -19.91
N LYS A 78 -15.33 -13.78 -20.01
CA LYS A 78 -15.03 -12.49 -20.66
C LYS A 78 -15.37 -12.51 -22.15
N HIS A 79 -14.98 -13.56 -22.87
CA HIS A 79 -15.30 -13.69 -24.28
C HIS A 79 -16.81 -13.82 -24.52
N HIS A 80 -17.50 -14.54 -23.66
CA HIS A 80 -18.95 -14.64 -23.69
C HIS A 80 -19.61 -13.28 -23.48
N ALA A 81 -19.20 -12.53 -22.45
CA ALA A 81 -19.73 -11.19 -22.17
C ALA A 81 -19.51 -10.24 -23.36
N LEU A 82 -18.29 -10.20 -23.92
CA LEU A 82 -17.98 -9.32 -25.05
C LEU A 82 -18.78 -9.63 -26.33
N ARG A 83 -19.18 -10.90 -26.54
CA ARG A 83 -20.01 -11.28 -27.70
C ARG A 83 -21.47 -10.87 -27.57
N HIS A 84 -21.96 -10.72 -26.34
CA HIS A 84 -23.37 -10.47 -26.05
C HIS A 84 -23.63 -9.06 -25.49
N ALA A 85 -22.59 -8.29 -25.21
CA ALA A 85 -22.71 -6.94 -24.67
C ALA A 85 -23.21 -5.96 -25.73
N ASP A 86 -24.17 -5.13 -25.34
CA ASP A 86 -24.60 -3.99 -26.13
C ASP A 86 -23.49 -2.92 -26.15
N PRO A 87 -23.29 -2.18 -27.26
CA PRO A 87 -22.30 -1.11 -27.32
C PRO A 87 -22.45 -0.06 -26.21
N GLY A 88 -23.68 0.22 -25.75
CA GLY A 88 -23.92 1.14 -24.64
C GLY A 88 -23.37 0.63 -23.32
N GLU A 89 -23.54 -0.66 -23.03
CA GLU A 89 -22.99 -1.30 -21.82
C GLU A 89 -21.46 -1.30 -21.82
N LEU A 90 -20.85 -1.56 -22.98
CA LEU A 90 -19.40 -1.51 -23.15
C LEU A 90 -18.86 -0.10 -22.90
N LEU A 91 -19.51 0.93 -23.46
CA LEU A 91 -19.12 2.32 -23.26
C LEU A 91 -19.27 2.75 -21.80
N ALA A 92 -20.38 2.37 -21.14
CA ALA A 92 -20.59 2.64 -19.73
C ALA A 92 -19.51 1.97 -18.85
N ALA A 93 -19.15 0.72 -19.14
CA ALA A 93 -18.10 0.01 -18.42
C ALA A 93 -16.71 0.66 -18.62
N ILE A 94 -16.40 1.12 -19.84
CA ILE A 94 -15.17 1.86 -20.12
C ILE A 94 -15.15 3.18 -19.35
N ALA A 95 -16.25 3.94 -19.36
CA ALA A 95 -16.36 5.19 -18.61
C ALA A 95 -16.10 4.97 -17.12
N GLY A 96 -16.75 3.99 -16.49
CA GLY A 96 -16.51 3.68 -15.07
C GLY A 96 -15.08 3.22 -14.77
N THR A 97 -14.42 2.55 -15.72
CA THR A 97 -13.00 2.17 -15.58
C THR A 97 -12.10 3.40 -15.63
N LEU A 98 -12.40 4.37 -16.50
CA LEU A 98 -11.67 5.64 -16.59
C LEU A 98 -11.86 6.48 -15.32
N ASP A 99 -13.08 6.53 -14.77
CA ASP A 99 -13.35 7.22 -13.49
C ASP A 99 -12.53 6.61 -12.36
N THR A 100 -12.53 5.28 -12.23
CA THR A 100 -11.72 4.57 -11.22
C THR A 100 -10.23 4.84 -11.38
N LEU A 101 -9.74 4.93 -12.62
CA LEU A 101 -8.34 5.28 -12.90
C LEU A 101 -8.06 6.74 -12.53
N GLY A 102 -8.98 7.66 -12.80
CA GLY A 102 -8.91 9.05 -12.38
C GLY A 102 -8.74 9.19 -10.88
N GLU A 103 -9.62 8.55 -10.10
CA GLU A 103 -9.55 8.56 -8.62
C GLU A 103 -8.21 8.03 -8.09
N ARG A 104 -7.64 7.03 -8.77
CA ARG A 104 -6.32 6.48 -8.41
C ARG A 104 -5.19 7.44 -8.73
N LEU A 105 -5.27 8.15 -9.86
CA LEU A 105 -4.29 9.17 -10.23
C LEU A 105 -4.34 10.35 -9.25
N ASP A 106 -5.53 10.83 -8.89
CA ASP A 106 -5.70 11.90 -7.91
C ASP A 106 -5.07 11.54 -6.56
N ARG A 107 -5.27 10.29 -6.10
CA ARG A 107 -4.63 9.79 -4.88
C ARG A 107 -3.10 9.74 -5.00
N LEU A 108 -2.57 9.32 -6.15
CA LEU A 108 -1.13 9.30 -6.39
C LEU A 108 -0.54 10.71 -6.44
N GLU A 109 -1.25 11.66 -7.04
CA GLU A 109 -0.85 13.06 -7.06
C GLU A 109 -0.74 13.63 -5.64
N LEU A 110 -1.76 13.41 -4.81
CA LEU A 110 -1.72 13.82 -3.40
C LEU A 110 -0.56 13.17 -2.62
N PHE A 111 -0.29 11.89 -2.89
CA PHE A 111 0.82 11.19 -2.27
C PHE A 111 2.18 11.79 -2.68
N VAL A 112 2.36 12.12 -3.96
CA VAL A 112 3.56 12.79 -4.47
C VAL A 112 3.70 14.18 -3.85
N GLN A 113 2.63 14.97 -3.82
CA GLN A 113 2.64 16.29 -3.17
C GLN A 113 3.04 16.20 -1.69
N TYR A 114 2.53 15.20 -0.96
CA TYR A 114 2.93 14.93 0.43
C TYR A 114 4.42 14.61 0.54
N LEU A 115 4.95 13.76 -0.34
CA LEU A 115 6.38 13.42 -0.35
C LEU A 115 7.26 14.64 -0.67
N GLU A 116 6.87 15.47 -1.63
CA GLU A 116 7.60 16.69 -1.97
C GLU A 116 7.67 17.68 -0.81
N VAL A 117 6.55 17.92 -0.12
CA VAL A 117 6.50 18.80 1.07
C VAL A 117 7.41 18.25 2.16
N ARG A 118 7.35 16.93 2.43
CA ARG A 118 8.19 16.28 3.43
C ARG A 118 9.68 16.38 3.08
N PHE A 119 10.03 16.16 1.81
CA PHE A 119 11.41 16.25 1.34
C PHE A 119 11.96 17.68 1.45
N ARG A 120 11.15 18.70 1.09
CA ARG A 120 11.53 20.12 1.26
C ARG A 120 11.78 20.49 2.73
N GLY A 121 10.96 19.98 3.66
CA GLY A 121 11.16 20.20 5.09
C GLY A 121 12.45 19.58 5.64
N GLN A 122 12.83 18.39 5.15
CA GLN A 122 14.09 17.74 5.54
C GLN A 122 15.32 18.50 5.01
N ASN A 123 15.29 18.96 3.76
CA ASN A 123 16.38 19.75 3.18
C ASN A 123 16.57 21.12 3.85
N GLN A 124 15.49 21.81 4.26
CA GLN A 124 15.62 23.07 5.00
C GLN A 124 16.25 22.87 6.38
N THR A 125 15.96 21.74 7.04
CA THR A 125 16.53 21.42 8.36
C THR A 125 18.02 21.09 8.24
N GLN A 126 18.44 20.42 7.15
CA GLN A 126 19.87 20.19 6.87
C GLN A 126 20.62 21.48 6.51
N GLY A 127 20.02 22.38 5.71
CA GLY A 127 20.62 23.67 5.37
C GLY A 127 20.81 24.60 6.58
N LEU A 128 19.91 24.57 7.56
CA LEU A 128 20.07 25.29 8.83
C LEU A 128 21.19 24.71 9.70
N HIS A 129 21.38 23.39 9.70
CA HIS A 129 22.46 22.73 10.44
C HIS A 129 23.84 22.95 9.79
N GLU A 130 23.89 23.08 8.47
CA GLU A 130 25.10 23.40 7.70
C GLU A 130 25.50 24.89 7.81
N PHE A 131 24.53 25.81 7.83
CA PHE A 131 24.80 27.23 8.12
C PHE A 131 25.28 27.46 9.55
N ALA A 132 24.79 26.69 10.52
CA ALA A 132 25.30 26.72 11.90
C ALA A 132 26.71 26.13 12.03
N ALA A 133 27.09 25.18 11.17
CA ALA A 133 28.43 24.60 11.14
C ALA A 133 29.45 25.44 10.35
N GLY A 134 29.00 26.23 9.36
CA GLY A 134 29.85 27.08 8.52
C GLY A 134 30.25 28.45 9.11
N VAL A 135 29.69 28.84 10.26
CA VAL A 135 30.07 30.10 10.97
C VAL A 135 31.22 29.89 11.96
N VAL A 136 31.77 28.67 12.06
CA VAL A 136 32.90 28.32 12.94
C VAL A 136 34.17 28.02 12.14
N ASP A 137 34.50 28.89 11.17
CA ASP A 137 35.88 29.00 10.67
C ASP A 137 36.30 30.47 10.60
N GLY A 138 36.21 31.12 11.77
CA GLY A 138 36.96 32.34 12.06
C GLY A 138 38.37 31.95 12.48
N SER A 139 39.23 31.62 11.53
CA SER A 139 40.68 31.48 11.72
C SER A 139 41.38 32.85 11.88
N GLU A 140 40.81 33.73 12.69
CA GLU A 140 41.47 34.96 13.13
C GLU A 140 41.35 35.10 14.65
N SER A 141 42.46 35.50 15.27
CA SER A 141 42.51 36.12 16.61
C SER A 141 42.81 35.25 17.84
N THR A 142 43.70 34.24 17.74
CA THR A 142 44.52 33.83 18.91
C THR A 142 45.70 34.80 19.16
N ALA A 143 46.20 35.46 18.12
CA ALA A 143 47.27 36.45 18.25
C ALA A 143 46.81 37.77 18.92
N GLU A 144 45.57 38.18 18.68
CA GLU A 144 45.03 39.47 19.17
C GLU A 144 44.62 39.42 20.64
N ARG A 145 44.14 38.26 21.14
CA ARG A 145 43.85 38.06 22.57
C ARG A 145 45.10 38.20 23.44
N THR A 146 46.24 37.71 22.97
CA THR A 146 47.52 37.81 23.69
C THR A 146 48.01 39.28 23.75
N GLN A 147 47.79 40.04 22.67
CA GLN A 147 48.18 41.44 22.60
C GLN A 147 47.25 42.37 23.40
N ALA A 148 45.97 42.04 23.52
CA ALA A 148 45.01 42.76 24.36
C ALA A 148 45.30 42.55 25.87
N ASP A 149 45.66 41.33 26.28
CA ASP A 149 46.03 41.01 27.66
C ASP A 149 47.37 41.67 28.06
N GLU A 150 48.35 41.74 27.15
CA GLU A 150 49.60 42.48 27.40
C GLU A 150 49.38 43.99 27.53
N ARG A 151 48.50 44.59 26.72
CA ARG A 151 48.15 46.02 26.86
C ARG A 151 47.40 46.32 28.15
N ALA A 152 46.50 45.43 28.59
CA ALA A 152 45.77 45.61 29.85
C ALA A 152 46.71 45.58 31.07
N ARG A 153 47.73 44.71 31.06
CA ARG A 153 48.77 44.67 32.12
C ARG A 153 49.66 45.91 32.10
N SER A 154 50.07 46.38 30.92
CA SER A 154 50.88 47.59 30.75
C SER A 154 50.19 48.86 31.28
N ILE A 155 48.88 49.00 31.09
CA ILE A 155 48.11 50.16 31.58
C ILE A 155 47.99 50.14 33.12
N GLY A 156 47.83 48.96 33.73
CA GLY A 156 47.80 48.80 35.19
C GLY A 156 49.11 49.23 35.86
N ASP A 157 50.25 48.80 35.30
CA ASP A 157 51.58 49.16 35.81
C ASP A 157 51.91 50.66 35.61
N ALA A 158 51.39 51.28 34.55
CA ALA A 158 51.55 52.71 34.29
C ALA A 158 50.73 53.60 35.24
N LEU A 159 49.56 53.12 35.69
CA LEU A 159 48.72 53.81 36.68
C LEU A 159 49.28 53.71 38.10
N ALA A 160 49.90 52.58 38.46
CA ALA A 160 50.55 52.38 39.77
C ALA A 160 51.80 53.25 39.97
N LYS A 161 52.40 53.77 38.88
CA LYS A 161 53.60 54.63 38.92
C LYS A 161 53.32 56.13 38.82
N ARG A 162 52.06 56.60 38.83
CA ARG A 162 51.77 58.05 38.84
C ARG A 162 51.99 58.64 40.23
N PRO A 163 53.00 59.50 40.45
CA PRO A 163 53.08 60.29 41.68
C PRO A 163 51.93 61.30 41.72
N SER A 164 51.24 61.32 42.86
CA SER A 164 50.31 62.38 43.25
C SER A 164 51.03 63.73 43.20
N GLN A 165 50.74 64.55 42.19
CA GLN A 165 51.16 65.94 42.14
C GLN A 165 49.93 66.85 42.16
N ALA A 166 49.93 67.71 43.20
CA ALA A 166 49.32 69.04 43.34
C ALA A 166 47.78 69.12 43.25
N ALA A 167 47.01 69.53 44.27
CA ALA A 167 47.27 70.40 45.43
C ALA A 167 47.91 71.75 45.03
N GLY A 168 47.04 72.73 44.81
CA GLY A 168 47.36 74.14 44.55
C GLY A 168 46.06 74.89 44.31
#